data_AF-A0A6N4X3D5-F1
#
_entry.id   AF-A0A6N4X3D5-F1
#
_cell.length_a   1.000
_cell.length_b   1.000
_cell.length_c   1.000
_cell.angle_alpha   90.00
_cell.angle_beta   90.00
_cell.angle_gamma   90.00
#
_symmetry.space_group_name_H-M   'P 1'
#
loop_
_entity.id
_entity.type
_entity.pdbx_description
1 polymer ?
#
loop_
_entity_poly.entity_id
_entity_poly.type
_entity_poly.pdbx_seq_one_letter_code
_entity_poly.pdbx_strand_id
1 'polypeptide(L)'
;MNRSHLPKEILCLALVSCGALTGALHAGNEAVTEPLKWFHEELKENGRLDHAWMGNSSGASIESPQKKGGLRGVTISRTEFFEGSASLQFHVTKSTPDEWAFAAITNGDPIKGTEATSWKEVDAGKDISTYSHFTFYLKGQGDARIEMKDIGDQGSFKVRLSDYGTFDPDNWNKFSIPLKDMGLDLSLIDVTKLKNINILAEQDAPAGAGEWTFYMDNLSFEALGEPILPMLDLPKYAGPAISGVKGVAYVTKIWDGNGKDKTLGEQWGDEKLYDQNQDQGRVLLKQWQLPAPSKDSQNTLKLTLYPDEVKQAVWGLGASMTDSSAYVLNELKKKNRPLYDYTMKQLFSLEEGGAGFNVIRLVVGASDYTVSDSFYTYCDEKSEDLSKFSIDRDKAYLIPVLKDALAINPDITFFASPWSAPGWMKRNEDINGISAEEKAAGAQNRLKPEYIGTFARYLTKFVQGYAEEGVHIKAVTLQNEPQFDAAHYPCMRVTQEDYVALIQAFGEATQEAGVDTKVLLHDHNWILHQNDTKVIGGDKKIDPLTLVKSLESMKALAPYILGSAWHCYSGSFADMQNVYQSLREEFTDTAIVTSEATAW
;
A
#
# COMPACT_ATOMS: atom_id res chain seq x y z
N MET A 1 14.42 -49.52 11.88
CA MET A 1 13.01 -49.50 12.29
C MET A 1 12.79 -48.20 13.05
N ASN A 2 11.95 -47.25 12.69
CA ASN A 2 11.12 -47.04 11.51
C ASN A 2 11.26 -45.57 11.09
N ARG A 3 11.39 -45.36 9.78
CA ARG A 3 11.18 -44.09 9.10
C ARG A 3 9.67 -43.82 9.02
N SER A 4 9.27 -42.57 9.24
CA SER A 4 8.08 -41.96 8.61
C SER A 4 8.36 -40.45 8.53
N HIS A 5 9.08 -39.99 7.50
CA HIS A 5 8.53 -39.50 6.24
C HIS A 5 7.47 -38.40 6.44
N LEU A 6 7.94 -37.17 6.63
CA LEU A 6 7.27 -35.99 6.09
C LEU A 6 8.20 -35.36 5.02
N PRO A 7 7.68 -34.84 3.90
CA PRO A 7 8.51 -34.43 2.77
C PRO A 7 9.35 -33.21 3.12
N LYS A 8 10.64 -33.27 2.74
CA LYS A 8 11.47 -32.10 2.51
C LYS A 8 11.12 -31.56 1.12
N GLU A 9 10.33 -30.49 1.03
CA GLU A 9 10.00 -29.68 -0.16
C GLU A 9 8.94 -28.64 0.34
N ILE A 10 8.94 -27.32 0.14
CA ILE A 10 9.45 -26.40 -0.89
C ILE A 10 9.63 -24.99 -0.30
N LEU A 11 10.56 -24.26 -0.90
CA LEU A 11 10.80 -22.83 -0.76
C LEU A 11 9.57 -21.97 -1.16
N CYS A 12 9.11 -21.12 -0.24
CA CYS A 12 8.18 -20.03 -0.53
C CYS A 12 8.89 -18.90 -1.30
N LEU A 13 8.53 -18.71 -2.58
CA LEU A 13 8.69 -17.41 -3.25
C LEU A 13 7.30 -16.78 -3.38
N ALA A 14 6.87 -16.06 -2.35
CA ALA A 14 5.70 -15.20 -2.42
C ALA A 14 6.16 -13.81 -2.92
N LEU A 15 6.06 -13.57 -4.22
CA LEU A 15 6.03 -12.19 -4.74
C LEU A 15 4.60 -11.68 -4.60
N VAL A 16 4.28 -11.20 -3.41
CA VAL A 16 3.11 -10.32 -3.22
C VAL A 16 3.53 -8.95 -3.71
N SER A 17 3.25 -8.63 -4.98
CA SER A 17 3.25 -7.23 -5.39
C SER A 17 1.97 -6.58 -4.85
N CYS A 18 2.01 -6.16 -3.59
CA CYS A 18 1.16 -5.06 -3.15
C CYS A 18 1.56 -3.87 -4.04
N GLY A 19 0.59 -3.11 -4.56
CA GLY A 19 0.76 -2.07 -5.59
C GLY A 19 1.65 -0.87 -5.25
N ALA A 20 2.59 -1.01 -4.33
CA ALA A 20 3.63 -0.03 -3.98
C ALA A 20 5.06 -0.50 -4.37
N LEU A 21 5.22 -1.69 -4.96
CA LEU A 21 6.53 -2.25 -5.37
C LEU A 21 6.66 -2.47 -6.88
N THR A 22 5.93 -1.70 -7.67
CA THR A 22 6.20 -1.51 -9.11
C THR A 22 7.29 -0.46 -9.37
N GLY A 23 8.01 -0.01 -8.33
CA GLY A 23 9.33 0.61 -8.50
C GLY A 23 10.31 -0.47 -8.94
N ALA A 24 10.70 -0.42 -10.21
CA ALA A 24 11.53 -1.42 -10.88
C ALA A 24 12.69 -1.95 -10.01
N LEU A 25 12.71 -3.28 -9.80
CA LEU A 25 13.93 -4.00 -9.47
C LEU A 25 14.90 -3.86 -10.66
N HIS A 26 15.74 -2.83 -10.64
CA HIS A 26 16.80 -2.67 -11.62
C HIS A 26 17.93 -3.67 -11.33
N ALA A 27 17.95 -4.74 -12.12
CA ALA A 27 19.08 -5.65 -12.17
C ALA A 27 20.25 -4.94 -12.88
N GLY A 28 21.23 -4.48 -12.08
CA GLY A 28 22.55 -4.10 -12.55
C GLY A 28 22.61 -2.84 -13.40
N ASN A 29 22.88 -1.71 -12.76
CA ASN A 29 23.76 -0.70 -13.33
C ASN A 29 24.84 -0.40 -12.28
N GLU A 30 26.10 -0.31 -12.72
CA GLU A 30 27.19 0.18 -11.88
C GLU A 30 26.80 1.53 -11.26
N ALA A 31 27.37 1.88 -10.11
CA ALA A 31 27.15 3.19 -9.48
C ALA A 31 27.29 4.29 -10.54
N VAL A 32 26.20 4.99 -10.84
CA VAL A 32 26.18 6.00 -11.89
C VAL A 32 26.99 7.19 -11.41
N THR A 33 28.20 7.36 -11.96
CA THR A 33 29.08 8.48 -11.61
C THR A 33 28.79 9.72 -12.44
N GLU A 34 28.12 9.57 -13.58
CA GLU A 34 27.88 10.66 -14.54
C GLU A 34 26.46 11.25 -14.40
N PRO A 35 26.31 12.59 -14.40
CA PRO A 35 25.00 13.23 -14.38
C PRO A 35 24.12 12.84 -15.57
N LEU A 36 22.83 12.63 -15.36
CA LEU A 36 21.85 12.55 -16.45
C LEU A 36 21.56 13.96 -16.95
N LYS A 37 21.96 14.32 -18.17
CA LYS A 37 21.68 15.63 -18.74
C LYS A 37 20.24 15.71 -19.24
N TRP A 38 19.47 16.62 -18.66
CA TRP A 38 18.09 16.89 -19.09
C TRP A 38 18.00 18.00 -20.12
N PHE A 39 18.75 19.08 -19.93
CA PHE A 39 18.84 20.16 -20.90
C PHE A 39 20.24 20.79 -20.88
N HIS A 40 20.90 20.74 -22.03
CA HIS A 40 22.16 21.39 -22.35
C HIS A 40 22.30 21.42 -23.88
N GLU A 41 21.93 22.52 -24.53
CA GLU A 41 21.92 22.59 -26.00
C GLU A 41 22.58 23.88 -26.53
N GLU A 42 23.17 23.77 -27.72
CA GLU A 42 23.65 24.92 -28.48
C GLU A 42 22.47 25.71 -29.07
N LEU A 43 22.71 26.97 -29.46
CA LEU A 43 21.67 27.85 -29.99
C LEU A 43 21.02 27.28 -31.27
N LYS A 44 19.70 27.05 -31.23
CA LYS A 44 18.92 26.72 -32.44
C LYS A 44 18.68 27.92 -33.34
N GLU A 45 18.69 27.70 -34.65
CA GLU A 45 18.37 28.73 -35.65
C GLU A 45 16.98 29.35 -35.40
N ASN A 46 15.98 28.52 -35.07
CA ASN A 46 14.60 28.93 -34.80
C ASN A 46 14.40 29.53 -33.39
N GLY A 47 15.36 29.37 -32.48
CA GLY A 47 15.34 29.89 -31.11
C GLY A 47 14.28 29.27 -30.18
N ARG A 48 13.76 28.07 -30.48
CA ARG A 48 12.71 27.40 -29.69
C ARG A 48 12.96 25.90 -29.58
N LEU A 49 12.45 25.29 -28.51
CA LEU A 49 12.36 23.83 -28.40
C LEU A 49 11.09 23.30 -29.07
N ASP A 50 11.18 22.52 -30.13
CA ASP A 50 10.04 22.06 -30.93
C ASP A 50 9.14 21.00 -30.24
N HIS A 51 9.69 20.22 -29.30
CA HIS A 51 9.02 19.14 -28.54
C HIS A 51 8.77 19.49 -27.07
N ALA A 52 8.92 20.75 -26.71
CA ALA A 52 8.43 21.29 -25.44
C ALA A 52 7.03 21.90 -25.64
N TRP A 53 6.25 22.05 -24.57
CA TRP A 53 4.95 22.72 -24.65
C TRP A 53 4.72 23.68 -23.50
N MET A 54 3.80 24.61 -23.72
CA MET A 54 3.44 25.64 -22.75
C MET A 54 1.93 25.73 -22.67
N GLY A 55 1.41 26.08 -21.50
CA GLY A 55 -0.02 26.31 -21.29
C GLY A 55 -0.24 27.44 -20.31
N ASN A 56 -1.35 28.15 -20.45
CA ASN A 56 -1.68 29.29 -19.61
C ASN A 56 -3.19 29.53 -19.49
N SER A 57 -3.54 30.27 -18.44
CA SER A 57 -4.82 30.98 -18.31
C SER A 57 -4.82 32.29 -19.12
N SER A 58 -5.98 32.90 -19.33
CA SER A 58 -6.18 34.00 -20.28
C SER A 58 -5.34 35.26 -20.05
N GLY A 59 -4.83 35.49 -18.84
CA GLY A 59 -4.07 36.69 -18.47
C GLY A 59 -2.60 36.48 -18.08
N ALA A 60 -2.12 35.22 -18.09
CA ALA A 60 -0.71 34.91 -17.83
C ALA A 60 0.00 34.34 -19.06
N SER A 61 1.32 34.46 -19.11
CA SER A 61 2.14 33.76 -20.10
C SER A 61 3.51 33.40 -19.53
N ILE A 62 4.10 32.35 -20.10
CA ILE A 62 5.52 32.05 -20.01
C ILE A 62 6.02 32.03 -21.46
N GLU A 63 6.35 33.19 -22.03
CA GLU A 63 6.78 33.30 -23.44
C GLU A 63 7.58 34.58 -23.74
N SER A 64 8.33 34.57 -24.84
CA SER A 64 8.97 35.75 -25.42
C SER A 64 7.95 36.76 -26.00
N PRO A 65 8.23 38.08 -26.02
CA PRO A 65 7.33 39.14 -26.51
C PRO A 65 6.85 39.04 -27.97
N GLN A 66 7.33 38.09 -28.77
CA GLN A 66 6.87 37.87 -30.14
C GLN A 66 5.77 36.80 -30.23
N LYS A 67 4.53 37.21 -29.96
CA LYS A 67 3.34 36.38 -30.18
C LYS A 67 3.23 35.91 -31.62
N LYS A 68 3.19 34.58 -31.80
CA LYS A 68 2.20 33.91 -32.68
C LYS A 68 2.07 32.43 -32.33
N GLY A 69 1.03 32.13 -31.54
CA GLY A 69 0.16 30.95 -31.65
C GLY A 69 0.78 29.56 -31.66
N GLY A 70 0.72 28.88 -30.51
CA GLY A 70 0.79 27.42 -30.43
C GLY A 70 1.14 26.92 -29.03
N LEU A 71 0.54 25.79 -28.63
CA LEU A 71 0.89 24.98 -27.46
C LEU A 71 2.30 24.37 -27.57
N ARG A 72 3.25 24.99 -28.27
CA ARG A 72 4.55 24.40 -28.62
C ARG A 72 5.70 25.37 -28.41
N GLY A 73 6.62 24.93 -27.56
CA GLY A 73 8.01 25.33 -27.53
C GLY A 73 8.42 26.45 -26.59
N VAL A 74 9.33 26.09 -25.68
CA VAL A 74 10.03 26.95 -24.73
C VAL A 74 11.08 27.79 -25.46
N THR A 75 11.29 29.03 -25.02
CA THR A 75 12.20 29.98 -25.68
C THR A 75 13.64 29.75 -25.24
N ILE A 76 14.56 29.79 -26.21
CA ILE A 76 16.00 29.80 -25.95
C ILE A 76 16.53 31.24 -25.99
N SER A 77 17.34 31.62 -25.01
CA SER A 77 17.97 32.94 -24.94
C SER A 77 19.05 33.10 -26.00
N ARG A 78 19.07 34.27 -26.65
CA ARG A 78 20.15 34.67 -27.59
C ARG A 78 21.20 35.56 -26.95
N THR A 79 21.00 35.96 -25.70
CA THR A 79 21.84 36.96 -25.02
C THR A 79 22.44 36.45 -23.72
N GLU A 80 21.81 35.47 -23.09
CA GLU A 80 22.26 34.88 -21.83
C GLU A 80 22.72 33.44 -22.08
N PHE A 81 24.03 33.26 -22.07
CA PHE A 81 24.68 31.96 -22.24
C PHE A 81 25.26 31.49 -20.91
N PHE A 82 25.23 30.18 -20.68
CA PHE A 82 25.94 29.55 -19.56
C PHE A 82 27.00 28.61 -20.12
N GLU A 83 28.27 28.85 -19.75
CA GLU A 83 29.42 28.05 -20.20
C GLU A 83 29.53 27.86 -21.72
N GLY A 84 28.98 28.80 -22.50
CA GLY A 84 29.00 28.77 -23.98
C GLY A 84 27.76 28.13 -24.61
N SER A 85 26.88 27.51 -23.82
CA SER A 85 25.60 26.93 -24.26
C SER A 85 24.45 27.92 -24.08
N ALA A 86 23.38 27.71 -24.85
CA ALA A 86 22.23 28.61 -24.84
C ALA A 86 21.27 28.26 -23.70
N SER A 87 20.80 29.26 -22.95
CA SER A 87 19.91 29.01 -21.81
C SER A 87 18.43 29.04 -22.18
N LEU A 88 17.59 28.34 -21.40
CA LEU A 88 16.15 28.48 -21.47
C LEU A 88 15.75 29.81 -20.85
N GLN A 89 14.92 30.58 -21.55
CA GLN A 89 14.38 31.84 -21.07
C GLN A 89 12.92 31.67 -20.63
N PHE A 90 12.64 32.02 -19.38
CA PHE A 90 11.30 32.06 -18.82
C PHE A 90 10.94 33.51 -18.55
N HIS A 91 10.23 34.11 -19.52
CA HIS A 91 9.64 35.43 -19.37
C HIS A 91 8.19 35.26 -18.94
N VAL A 92 7.90 35.59 -17.68
CA VAL A 92 6.61 35.36 -17.06
C VAL A 92 5.85 36.68 -16.98
N THR A 93 4.63 36.70 -17.51
CA THR A 93 3.69 37.81 -17.31
C THR A 93 2.46 37.29 -16.58
N LYS A 94 2.00 38.03 -15.57
CA LYS A 94 0.81 37.67 -14.78
C LYS A 94 0.07 38.93 -14.32
N SER A 95 -1.19 39.06 -14.69
CA SER A 95 -2.01 40.25 -14.42
C SER A 95 -2.73 40.16 -13.08
N THR A 96 -3.07 38.95 -12.62
CA THR A 96 -3.74 38.70 -11.33
C THR A 96 -3.15 37.50 -10.60
N PRO A 97 -3.18 37.44 -9.25
CA PRO A 97 -2.66 36.30 -8.49
C PRO A 97 -3.27 34.94 -8.84
N ASP A 98 -4.48 34.89 -9.40
CA ASP A 98 -5.18 33.62 -9.69
C ASP A 98 -4.82 33.02 -11.06
N GLU A 99 -4.14 33.78 -11.91
CA GLU A 99 -3.70 33.30 -13.21
C GLU A 99 -2.54 32.30 -13.08
N TRP A 100 -2.50 31.34 -13.99
CA TRP A 100 -1.43 30.36 -14.07
C TRP A 100 -0.85 30.26 -15.47
N ALA A 101 0.41 29.85 -15.54
CA ALA A 101 1.09 29.43 -16.74
C ALA A 101 2.16 28.37 -16.41
N PHE A 102 2.49 27.52 -17.37
CA PHE A 102 3.54 26.52 -17.23
C PHE A 102 4.30 26.29 -18.53
N ALA A 103 5.52 25.77 -18.39
CA ALA A 103 6.37 25.31 -19.48
C ALA A 103 6.89 23.90 -19.17
N ALA A 104 6.63 22.95 -20.06
CA ALA A 104 7.06 21.56 -19.96
C ALA A 104 8.31 21.33 -20.81
N ILE A 105 9.43 21.07 -20.14
CA ILE A 105 10.74 20.82 -20.74
C ILE A 105 10.90 19.30 -20.92
N THR A 106 10.80 18.85 -22.17
CA THR A 106 11.06 17.46 -22.55
C THR A 106 12.53 17.28 -22.91
N ASN A 107 12.97 16.03 -22.95
CA ASN A 107 14.34 15.69 -23.33
C ASN A 107 14.36 14.48 -24.27
N GLY A 108 15.21 14.56 -25.29
CA GLY A 108 15.45 13.49 -26.24
C GLY A 108 16.54 12.54 -25.80
N ASP A 109 17.77 13.06 -25.77
CA ASP A 109 18.98 12.31 -25.45
C ASP A 109 19.46 12.69 -24.04
N PRO A 110 19.26 11.83 -23.03
CA PRO A 110 19.58 12.14 -21.66
C PRO A 110 21.08 12.16 -21.34
N ILE A 111 21.93 11.75 -22.29
CA ILE A 111 23.38 11.85 -22.16
C ILE A 111 23.84 13.22 -22.66
N LYS A 112 23.22 13.73 -23.72
CA LYS A 112 23.58 15.01 -24.33
C LYS A 112 22.78 16.19 -23.79
N GLY A 113 21.60 15.97 -23.24
CA GLY A 113 20.68 17.02 -22.82
C GLY A 113 20.05 17.79 -24.00
N THR A 114 19.91 17.15 -25.16
CA THR A 114 19.36 17.82 -26.35
C THR A 114 17.86 17.62 -26.47
N GLU A 115 17.17 18.57 -27.09
CA GLU A 115 15.74 18.43 -27.39
C GLU A 115 15.40 17.09 -28.06
N ALA A 116 14.22 16.55 -27.72
CA ALA A 116 13.65 15.42 -28.45
C ALA A 116 13.50 15.74 -29.94
N THR A 117 13.65 14.71 -30.76
CA THR A 117 13.50 14.76 -32.22
C THR A 117 12.14 14.26 -32.67
N SER A 118 11.38 13.62 -31.76
CA SER A 118 10.02 13.15 -31.99
C SER A 118 9.23 12.96 -30.69
N TRP A 119 7.90 12.99 -30.76
CA TRP A 119 7.03 12.60 -29.62
C TRP A 119 7.23 11.16 -29.16
N LYS A 120 7.62 10.25 -30.06
CA LYS A 120 7.98 8.87 -29.69
C LYS A 120 9.16 8.84 -28.72
N GLU A 121 10.10 9.76 -28.87
CA GLU A 121 11.27 9.87 -27.99
C GLU A 121 10.91 10.45 -26.62
N VAL A 122 9.98 11.42 -26.60
CA VAL A 122 9.37 11.95 -25.37
C VAL A 122 8.61 10.86 -24.61
N ASP A 123 7.75 10.12 -25.31
CA ASP A 123 6.90 9.06 -24.74
C ASP A 123 7.69 7.78 -24.37
N ALA A 124 8.97 7.69 -24.74
CA ALA A 124 9.84 6.61 -24.27
C ALA A 124 10.16 6.72 -22.78
N GLY A 125 10.09 7.94 -22.20
CA GLY A 125 10.45 8.21 -20.82
C GLY A 125 11.96 8.05 -20.54
N LYS A 126 12.39 8.54 -19.39
CA LYS A 126 13.77 8.47 -18.90
C LYS A 126 13.81 7.93 -17.48
N ASP A 127 14.77 7.05 -17.22
CA ASP A 127 14.97 6.49 -15.90
C ASP A 127 15.86 7.42 -15.05
N ILE A 128 15.30 7.89 -13.93
CA ILE A 128 16.01 8.70 -12.93
C ILE A 128 16.18 7.98 -11.59
N SER A 129 15.84 6.69 -11.51
CA SER A 129 15.74 5.93 -10.25
C SER A 129 17.05 5.85 -9.46
N THR A 130 18.20 5.88 -10.14
CA THR A 130 19.54 5.83 -9.55
C THR A 130 20.09 7.20 -9.13
N TYR A 131 19.34 8.28 -9.35
CA TYR A 131 19.74 9.63 -8.99
C TYR A 131 19.04 10.07 -7.71
N SER A 132 19.53 11.15 -7.11
CA SER A 132 19.01 11.65 -5.83
C SER A 132 18.75 13.14 -5.81
N HIS A 133 19.32 13.89 -6.76
CA HIS A 133 19.17 15.33 -6.85
C HIS A 133 18.88 15.76 -8.29
N PHE A 134 18.06 16.80 -8.43
CA PHE A 134 17.93 17.57 -9.67
C PHE A 134 18.70 18.89 -9.53
N THR A 135 19.68 19.11 -10.39
CA THR A 135 20.59 20.25 -10.37
C THR A 135 20.44 21.09 -11.64
N PHE A 136 20.62 22.39 -11.52
CA PHE A 136 20.56 23.33 -12.64
C PHE A 136 21.21 24.66 -12.24
N TYR A 137 21.45 25.52 -13.22
CA TYR A 137 21.93 26.88 -12.99
C TYR A 137 20.85 27.88 -13.34
N LEU A 138 20.77 28.96 -12.57
CA LEU A 138 19.75 29.98 -12.74
C LEU A 138 20.34 31.40 -12.61
N LYS A 139 19.97 32.28 -13.54
CA LYS A 139 20.24 33.73 -13.50
C LYS A 139 18.95 34.54 -13.71
N GLY A 140 18.81 35.68 -13.03
CA GLY A 140 17.69 36.62 -13.23
C GLY A 140 16.76 36.75 -12.04
N GLN A 141 15.55 37.25 -12.27
CA GLN A 141 14.57 37.57 -11.23
C GLN A 141 13.29 36.73 -11.38
N GLY A 142 12.67 36.41 -10.24
CA GLY A 142 11.44 35.62 -10.16
C GLY A 142 11.64 34.33 -9.38
N ASP A 143 10.53 33.66 -9.08
CA ASP A 143 10.55 32.40 -8.35
C ASP A 143 9.37 31.55 -8.81
N ALA A 144 9.68 30.38 -9.33
CA ALA A 144 8.73 29.44 -9.92
C ALA A 144 8.67 28.16 -9.09
N ARG A 145 7.66 27.34 -9.34
CA ARG A 145 7.63 25.96 -8.84
C ARG A 145 8.11 25.00 -9.92
N ILE A 146 8.73 23.91 -9.48
CA ILE A 146 9.11 22.79 -10.34
C ILE A 146 8.27 21.58 -9.99
N GLU A 147 7.81 20.89 -11.03
CA GLU A 147 7.14 19.59 -10.97
C GLU A 147 7.76 18.65 -12.00
N MET A 148 7.75 17.36 -11.72
CA MET A 148 8.16 16.30 -12.64
C MET A 148 6.96 15.48 -13.04
N LYS A 149 6.89 15.08 -14.32
CA LYS A 149 5.84 14.18 -14.82
C LYS A 149 6.37 12.95 -15.53
N ASP A 150 5.74 11.81 -15.24
CA ASP A 150 5.97 10.57 -15.97
C ASP A 150 5.19 10.51 -17.30
N ILE A 151 5.36 9.40 -18.03
CA ILE A 151 4.63 9.17 -19.30
C ILE A 151 3.11 9.04 -19.14
N GLY A 152 2.63 8.75 -17.93
CA GLY A 152 1.20 8.73 -17.58
C GLY A 152 0.63 10.10 -17.22
N ASP A 153 1.44 11.16 -17.34
CA ASP A 153 1.14 12.54 -16.95
C ASP A 153 0.85 12.73 -15.44
N GLN A 154 1.26 11.78 -14.60
CA GLN A 154 1.22 11.90 -13.13
C GLN A 154 2.29 12.87 -12.66
N GLY A 155 1.97 13.69 -11.65
CA GLY A 155 2.84 14.78 -11.17
C GLY A 155 3.48 14.50 -9.80
N SER A 156 4.74 14.91 -9.65
CA SER A 156 5.45 14.94 -8.36
C SER A 156 4.87 16.01 -7.43
N PHE A 157 5.33 16.06 -6.18
CA PHE A 157 5.13 17.27 -5.38
C PHE A 157 5.81 18.46 -6.06
N LYS A 158 5.16 19.62 -5.93
CA LYS A 158 5.65 20.89 -6.45
C LYS A 158 6.54 21.54 -5.42
N VAL A 159 7.78 21.82 -5.80
CA VAL A 159 8.76 22.49 -4.93
C VAL A 159 9.04 23.89 -5.45
N ARG A 160 9.27 24.85 -4.56
CA ARG A 160 9.56 26.23 -4.93
C ARG A 160 11.08 26.40 -5.09
N LEU A 161 11.51 27.11 -6.13
CA LEU A 161 12.92 27.29 -6.43
C LEU A 161 13.68 28.00 -5.30
N SER A 162 13.09 29.05 -4.72
CA SER A 162 13.74 29.82 -3.64
C SER A 162 13.94 29.04 -2.34
N ASP A 163 13.29 27.89 -2.15
CA ASP A 163 13.54 27.03 -0.99
C ASP A 163 14.92 26.35 -1.05
N TYR A 164 15.56 26.34 -2.24
CA TYR A 164 16.81 25.62 -2.52
C TYR A 164 17.99 26.52 -2.93
N GLY A 165 17.81 27.84 -2.91
CA GLY A 165 18.88 28.78 -3.23
C GLY A 165 18.40 30.22 -3.40
N THR A 166 19.37 31.14 -3.45
CA THR A 166 19.10 32.57 -3.64
C THR A 166 19.35 32.96 -5.10
N PHE A 167 18.44 33.75 -5.66
CA PHE A 167 18.56 34.31 -7.00
C PHE A 167 19.43 35.56 -6.95
N ASP A 168 20.67 35.47 -7.46
CA ASP A 168 21.40 36.66 -7.88
C ASP A 168 20.94 37.02 -9.31
N PRO A 169 20.32 38.19 -9.53
CA PRO A 169 19.81 38.57 -10.84
C PRO A 169 20.91 38.79 -11.89
N ASP A 170 22.12 39.11 -11.46
CA ASP A 170 23.22 39.49 -12.35
C ASP A 170 24.17 38.32 -12.61
N ASN A 171 24.11 37.25 -11.79
CA ASN A 171 25.02 36.11 -11.85
C ASN A 171 24.30 34.76 -11.97
N TRP A 172 24.99 33.75 -12.50
CA TRP A 172 24.51 32.37 -12.54
C TRP A 172 24.73 31.68 -11.19
N ASN A 173 23.68 31.07 -10.66
CA ASN A 173 23.68 30.39 -9.35
C ASN A 173 23.33 28.91 -9.54
N LYS A 174 24.07 28.00 -8.88
CA LYS A 174 23.76 26.57 -8.90
C LYS A 174 22.65 26.27 -7.88
N PHE A 175 21.64 25.53 -8.31
CA PHE A 175 20.59 24.97 -7.47
C PHE A 175 20.70 23.44 -7.45
N SER A 176 20.26 22.84 -6.35
CA SER A 176 20.26 21.40 -6.15
C SER A 176 19.07 21.00 -5.28
N ILE A 177 18.08 20.37 -5.89
CA ILE A 177 16.83 19.95 -5.25
C ILE A 177 16.93 18.44 -4.96
N PRO A 178 16.84 18.00 -3.69
CA PRO A 178 16.70 16.58 -3.37
C PRO A 178 15.41 16.03 -3.98
N LEU A 179 15.51 14.94 -4.73
CA LEU A 179 14.36 14.32 -5.42
C LEU A 179 13.29 13.82 -4.45
N LYS A 180 13.68 13.43 -3.23
CA LYS A 180 12.76 13.03 -2.15
C LYS A 180 11.84 14.17 -1.70
N ASP A 181 12.29 15.42 -1.79
CA ASP A 181 11.45 16.57 -1.40
C ASP A 181 10.33 16.78 -2.42
N MET A 182 10.50 16.25 -3.64
CA MET A 182 9.47 16.17 -4.67
C MET A 182 8.58 14.91 -4.52
N GLY A 183 8.76 14.11 -3.46
CA GLY A 183 7.98 12.91 -3.17
C GLY A 183 8.23 11.74 -4.12
N LEU A 184 9.38 11.72 -4.81
CA LEU A 184 9.68 10.73 -5.85
C LEU A 184 9.94 9.32 -5.30
N ASP A 185 10.22 9.20 -4.01
CA ASP A 185 10.35 7.94 -3.25
C ASP A 185 8.99 7.34 -2.84
N LEU A 186 7.90 8.09 -2.98
CA LEU A 186 6.56 7.66 -2.56
C LEU A 186 5.78 6.90 -3.63
N SER A 187 6.42 6.56 -4.76
CA SER A 187 5.79 5.87 -5.91
C SER A 187 4.58 6.60 -6.51
N LEU A 188 4.49 7.93 -6.33
CA LEU A 188 3.43 8.77 -6.89
C LEU A 188 3.54 8.92 -8.42
N ILE A 189 4.76 8.81 -8.95
CA ILE A 189 5.05 8.82 -10.39
C ILE A 189 6.01 7.66 -10.74
N ASP A 190 5.98 7.19 -11.98
CA ASP A 190 6.96 6.23 -12.50
C ASP A 190 8.31 6.92 -12.80
N VAL A 191 9.20 6.92 -11.80
CA VAL A 191 10.56 7.48 -11.88
C VAL A 191 11.45 6.79 -12.92
N THR A 192 11.04 5.64 -13.46
CA THR A 192 11.77 4.94 -14.53
C THR A 192 11.39 5.45 -15.93
N LYS A 193 10.31 6.24 -16.02
CA LYS A 193 9.76 6.77 -17.27
C LYS A 193 9.36 8.23 -17.13
N LEU A 194 10.29 9.05 -16.66
CA LEU A 194 10.11 10.50 -16.60
C LEU A 194 10.00 11.10 -18.01
N LYS A 195 8.98 11.92 -18.26
CA LYS A 195 8.66 12.51 -19.57
C LYS A 195 9.07 13.98 -19.66
N ASN A 196 8.83 14.77 -18.61
CA ASN A 196 9.08 16.21 -18.63
C ASN A 196 9.35 16.79 -17.24
N ILE A 197 10.01 17.95 -17.23
CA ILE A 197 10.17 18.83 -16.09
C ILE A 197 9.36 20.09 -16.36
N ASN A 198 8.40 20.37 -15.48
CA ASN A 198 7.51 21.52 -15.58
C ASN A 198 8.01 22.67 -14.74
N ILE A 199 8.06 23.84 -15.35
CA ILE A 199 8.23 25.13 -14.66
C ILE A 199 6.86 25.78 -14.56
N LEU A 200 6.45 26.11 -13.34
CA LEU A 200 5.09 26.52 -12.99
C LEU A 200 5.07 27.95 -12.40
N ALA A 201 4.21 28.80 -12.95
CA ALA A 201 3.83 30.09 -12.38
C ALA A 201 2.34 30.04 -12.02
N GLU A 202 1.99 29.69 -10.78
CA GLU A 202 0.61 29.43 -10.31
C GLU A 202 0.18 30.31 -9.12
N GLN A 203 -1.01 30.07 -8.56
CA GLN A 203 -1.68 30.93 -7.56
C GLN A 203 -0.83 31.24 -6.31
N ASP A 204 0.04 30.30 -5.91
CA ASP A 204 0.88 30.40 -4.71
C ASP A 204 2.39 30.53 -5.00
N ALA A 205 2.81 30.80 -6.25
CA ALA A 205 4.18 31.25 -6.55
C ALA A 205 4.39 32.67 -5.98
N PRO A 206 5.56 33.07 -5.48
CA PRO A 206 5.62 34.21 -4.57
C PRO A 206 5.36 35.57 -5.23
N ALA A 207 4.40 36.26 -4.60
CA ALA A 207 4.21 37.69 -4.38
C ALA A 207 4.47 38.68 -5.53
N GLY A 208 3.37 38.99 -6.24
CA GLY A 208 3.19 40.19 -7.06
C GLY A 208 2.64 39.83 -8.44
N ALA A 209 1.41 40.23 -8.76
CA ALA A 209 1.03 40.32 -10.17
C ALA A 209 2.04 41.25 -10.86
N GLY A 210 2.74 40.77 -11.89
CA GLY A 210 3.92 41.42 -12.43
C GLY A 210 4.56 40.68 -13.60
N GLU A 211 5.67 41.23 -14.08
CA GLU A 211 6.49 40.72 -15.17
C GLU A 211 7.90 40.46 -14.66
N TRP A 212 8.43 39.26 -14.87
CA TRP A 212 9.78 38.89 -14.46
C TRP A 212 10.41 37.93 -15.45
N THR A 213 11.74 37.80 -15.39
CA THR A 213 12.50 36.95 -16.30
C THR A 213 13.65 36.30 -15.58
N PHE A 214 13.72 34.98 -15.74
CA PHE A 214 14.88 34.20 -15.35
C PHE A 214 15.29 33.24 -16.46
N TYR A 215 16.53 32.79 -16.38
CA TYR A 215 17.18 31.91 -17.32
C TYR A 215 17.61 30.65 -16.60
N MET A 216 17.44 29.48 -17.21
CA MET A 216 17.91 28.20 -16.67
C MET A 216 18.79 27.46 -17.68
N ASP A 217 19.83 26.80 -17.20
CA ASP A 217 20.72 25.96 -18.02
C ASP A 217 21.26 24.77 -17.21
N ASN A 218 21.82 23.79 -17.92
CA ASN A 218 22.51 22.62 -17.40
C ASN A 218 21.65 21.78 -16.44
N LEU A 219 20.36 21.63 -16.78
CA LEU A 219 19.41 20.82 -16.02
C LEU A 219 19.89 19.38 -16.04
N SER A 220 20.17 18.81 -14.88
CA SER A 220 20.77 17.48 -14.75
C SER A 220 20.22 16.73 -13.53
N PHE A 221 20.23 15.40 -13.58
CA PHE A 221 20.08 14.58 -12.39
C PHE A 221 21.45 14.10 -11.91
N GLU A 222 21.73 14.25 -10.62
CA GLU A 222 23.02 13.90 -10.01
C GLU A 222 22.81 12.93 -8.83
N ALA A 223 23.77 12.02 -8.65
CA ALA A 223 23.81 11.05 -7.56
C ALA A 223 24.59 11.62 -6.35
N LEU A 224 24.11 12.73 -5.77
CA LEU A 224 24.78 13.42 -4.64
C LEU A 224 24.45 12.83 -3.25
N GLY A 225 23.59 11.82 -3.20
CA GLY A 225 23.11 11.10 -2.02
C GLY A 225 22.43 9.80 -2.42
N GLU A 226 21.75 9.15 -1.46
CA GLU A 226 21.07 7.87 -1.68
C GLU A 226 20.07 7.91 -2.85
N PRO A 227 20.10 6.93 -3.76
CA PRO A 227 19.21 6.90 -4.91
C PRO A 227 17.73 6.78 -4.48
N ILE A 228 16.82 7.29 -5.31
CA ILE A 228 15.38 7.24 -5.03
C ILE A 228 14.87 5.79 -4.92
N LEU A 229 15.36 4.90 -5.79
CA LEU A 229 15.17 3.47 -5.61
C LEU A 229 16.49 2.86 -5.11
N PRO A 230 16.57 2.38 -3.86
CA PRO A 230 17.80 1.82 -3.33
C PRO A 230 18.24 0.62 -4.16
N MET A 231 19.52 0.61 -4.54
CA MET A 231 20.12 -0.54 -5.19
C MET A 231 20.19 -1.68 -4.18
N LEU A 232 19.48 -2.77 -4.42
CA LEU A 232 19.57 -3.95 -3.57
C LEU A 232 20.88 -4.69 -3.89
N ASP A 233 21.95 -4.35 -3.18
CA ASP A 233 23.24 -5.00 -3.34
C ASP A 233 23.21 -6.38 -2.67
N LEU A 234 22.83 -7.40 -3.45
CA LEU A 234 22.79 -8.78 -2.97
C LEU A 234 24.21 -9.34 -2.92
N PRO A 235 24.68 -9.87 -1.77
CA PRO A 235 26.04 -10.37 -1.65
C PRO A 235 26.32 -11.46 -2.70
N LYS A 236 27.36 -11.26 -3.52
CA LYS A 236 27.85 -12.26 -4.47
C LYS A 236 28.46 -13.44 -3.70
N TYR A 237 27.74 -14.55 -3.62
CA TYR A 237 28.30 -15.82 -3.16
C TYR A 237 28.93 -16.61 -4.31
N ALA A 238 30.14 -17.13 -4.06
CA ALA A 238 30.96 -17.91 -5.00
C ALA A 238 31.10 -19.38 -4.58
N GLY A 239 30.03 -20.01 -4.08
CA GLY A 239 30.03 -21.45 -3.78
C GLY A 239 29.30 -22.30 -4.82
N PRO A 240 29.38 -23.63 -4.66
CA PRO A 240 28.91 -24.59 -5.67
C PRO A 240 27.38 -24.53 -5.83
N ALA A 241 26.91 -24.71 -7.07
CA ALA A 241 25.50 -24.89 -7.37
C ALA A 241 24.97 -26.16 -6.67
N ILE A 242 23.88 -26.04 -5.92
CA ILE A 242 23.21 -27.20 -5.31
C ILE A 242 22.43 -27.92 -6.42
N SER A 243 22.97 -29.03 -6.93
CA SER A 243 22.23 -29.91 -7.84
C SER A 243 21.20 -30.72 -7.07
N GLY A 244 19.95 -30.78 -7.56
CA GLY A 244 18.93 -31.71 -7.05
C GLY A 244 17.74 -31.10 -6.32
N VAL A 245 17.58 -29.77 -6.30
CA VAL A 245 16.34 -29.14 -5.83
C VAL A 245 15.26 -29.31 -6.90
N LYS A 246 14.27 -30.17 -6.66
CA LYS A 246 13.00 -30.17 -7.40
C LYS A 246 12.14 -29.04 -6.83
N GLY A 247 12.28 -27.84 -7.39
CA GLY A 247 11.43 -26.71 -7.04
C GLY A 247 10.24 -26.61 -7.98
N VAL A 248 9.06 -26.37 -7.44
CA VAL A 248 7.93 -25.84 -8.22
C VAL A 248 7.99 -24.32 -8.10
N ALA A 249 8.11 -23.62 -9.23
CA ALA A 249 8.00 -22.17 -9.27
C ALA A 249 6.60 -21.80 -9.75
N TYR A 250 5.92 -20.93 -9.01
CA TYR A 250 4.68 -20.33 -9.46
C TYR A 250 5.02 -18.96 -10.04
N VAL A 251 4.57 -18.71 -11.28
CA VAL A 251 4.74 -17.40 -11.92
C VAL A 251 3.37 -16.80 -12.12
N THR A 252 3.22 -15.56 -11.65
CA THR A 252 2.10 -14.72 -12.03
C THR A 252 2.52 -13.83 -13.20
N LYS A 253 1.68 -13.77 -14.23
CA LYS A 253 1.84 -12.78 -15.29
C LYS A 253 1.06 -11.54 -14.86
N ILE A 254 1.77 -10.51 -14.43
CA ILE A 254 1.17 -9.23 -14.04
C ILE A 254 0.64 -8.54 -15.31
N TRP A 255 -0.63 -8.13 -15.27
CA TRP A 255 -1.26 -7.41 -16.37
C TRP A 255 -0.66 -6.01 -16.49
N ASP A 256 -0.29 -5.61 -17.71
CA ASP A 256 0.41 -4.34 -18.01
C ASP A 256 -0.56 -3.23 -18.47
N GLY A 257 -1.87 -3.44 -18.35
CA GLY A 257 -2.89 -2.47 -18.76
C GLY A 257 -3.24 -2.45 -20.26
N ASN A 258 -2.55 -3.21 -21.12
CA ASN A 258 -2.66 -3.05 -22.58
C ASN A 258 -3.72 -3.93 -23.28
N GLY A 259 -4.58 -4.61 -22.52
CA GLY A 259 -5.68 -5.40 -23.07
C GLY A 259 -6.95 -4.55 -23.26
N LYS A 260 -7.55 -4.54 -24.45
CA LYS A 260 -8.87 -3.94 -24.66
C LYS A 260 -9.91 -4.68 -23.81
N ASP A 261 -10.38 -4.07 -22.73
CA ASP A 261 -11.52 -4.60 -21.99
C ASP A 261 -12.81 -4.42 -22.79
N LYS A 262 -13.67 -5.44 -22.74
CA LYS A 262 -15.10 -5.22 -22.94
C LYS A 262 -15.67 -4.65 -21.64
N THR A 263 -16.47 -3.61 -21.77
CA THR A 263 -17.11 -2.92 -20.66
C THR A 263 -18.00 -3.88 -19.87
N LEU A 264 -17.89 -3.87 -18.54
CA LEU A 264 -18.85 -4.50 -17.63
C LEU A 264 -20.26 -3.95 -17.95
N GLY A 265 -21.15 -4.80 -18.47
CA GLY A 265 -22.53 -4.43 -18.81
C GLY A 265 -22.96 -4.69 -20.26
N GLU A 266 -22.07 -5.12 -21.17
CA GLU A 266 -22.55 -5.69 -22.45
C GLU A 266 -23.29 -7.00 -22.17
N GLN A 267 -24.51 -7.16 -22.69
CA GLN A 267 -25.27 -8.41 -22.59
C GLN A 267 -24.39 -9.55 -23.11
N TRP A 268 -24.03 -10.47 -22.22
CA TRP A 268 -23.44 -11.74 -22.58
C TRP A 268 -24.50 -12.47 -23.39
N GLY A 269 -24.33 -12.51 -24.71
CA GLY A 269 -25.26 -13.19 -25.60
C GLY A 269 -25.52 -14.60 -25.09
N ASP A 270 -26.78 -14.99 -25.13
CA ASP A 270 -27.24 -16.33 -24.75
C ASP A 270 -26.28 -17.37 -25.35
N GLU A 271 -25.74 -18.26 -24.50
CA GLU A 271 -24.83 -19.40 -24.80
C GLU A 271 -23.32 -19.32 -24.49
N LYS A 272 -22.80 -18.33 -23.75
CA LYS A 272 -21.52 -18.54 -23.03
C LYS A 272 -21.65 -18.36 -21.53
N LEU A 273 -21.94 -19.48 -20.85
CA LEU A 273 -21.72 -19.65 -19.41
C LEU A 273 -20.22 -19.45 -19.13
N TYR A 274 -19.82 -18.23 -18.78
CA TYR A 274 -18.47 -17.88 -18.30
C TYR A 274 -17.33 -18.11 -19.32
N ASP A 275 -16.65 -17.04 -19.77
CA ASP A 275 -15.48 -17.19 -20.64
C ASP A 275 -14.25 -17.53 -19.78
N GLN A 276 -14.09 -18.81 -19.44
CA GLN A 276 -12.92 -19.34 -18.71
C GLN A 276 -11.59 -18.92 -19.36
N ASN A 277 -11.57 -18.59 -20.67
CA ASN A 277 -10.36 -18.17 -21.36
C ASN A 277 -9.93 -16.74 -21.00
N GLN A 278 -10.86 -15.86 -20.60
CA GLN A 278 -10.53 -14.49 -20.18
C GLN A 278 -9.71 -14.51 -18.89
N ASP A 279 -10.05 -15.40 -17.95
CA ASP A 279 -9.38 -15.50 -16.64
C ASP A 279 -8.15 -16.41 -16.67
N GLN A 280 -8.13 -17.45 -17.52
CA GLN A 280 -6.90 -18.24 -17.74
C GLN A 280 -5.73 -17.39 -18.28
N GLY A 281 -6.03 -16.26 -18.93
CA GLY A 281 -5.07 -15.25 -19.38
C GLY A 281 -4.84 -14.10 -18.39
N ARG A 282 -5.69 -13.95 -17.36
CA ARG A 282 -5.67 -12.87 -16.37
C ARG A 282 -5.54 -13.49 -14.98
N VAL A 283 -4.28 -13.67 -14.58
CA VAL A 283 -3.86 -14.01 -13.21
C VAL A 283 -4.47 -15.30 -12.64
N LEU A 284 -3.74 -16.39 -12.80
CA LEU A 284 -3.84 -17.58 -11.95
C LEU A 284 -2.41 -18.08 -11.68
N LEU A 285 -2.14 -18.52 -10.45
CA LEU A 285 -0.89 -19.18 -10.09
C LEU A 285 -0.75 -20.45 -10.93
N LYS A 286 0.07 -20.41 -11.98
CA LYS A 286 0.36 -21.60 -12.80
C LYS A 286 1.61 -22.26 -12.28
N GLN A 287 1.53 -23.58 -12.10
CA GLN A 287 2.69 -24.41 -11.84
C GLN A 287 3.61 -24.34 -13.06
N TRP A 288 4.75 -23.66 -12.94
CA TRP A 288 5.74 -23.62 -14.00
C TRP A 288 6.76 -24.73 -13.78
N GLN A 289 6.95 -25.57 -14.81
CA GLN A 289 8.11 -26.45 -14.84
C GLN A 289 9.34 -25.61 -15.17
N LEU A 290 10.34 -25.64 -14.27
CA LEU A 290 11.61 -24.97 -14.49
C LEU A 290 12.22 -25.45 -15.82
N PRO A 291 12.48 -24.56 -16.80
CA PRO A 291 13.16 -24.96 -18.02
C PRO A 291 14.56 -25.48 -17.70
N ALA A 292 15.06 -26.39 -18.54
CA ALA A 292 16.45 -26.84 -18.44
C ALA A 292 17.40 -25.63 -18.50
N PRO A 293 18.52 -25.62 -17.75
CA PRO A 293 19.44 -24.47 -17.73
C PRO A 293 19.88 -24.11 -19.15
N SER A 294 19.59 -22.87 -19.58
CA SER A 294 20.08 -22.31 -20.84
C SER A 294 21.60 -22.16 -20.80
N LYS A 295 22.30 -22.48 -21.90
CA LYS A 295 23.75 -22.24 -22.06
C LYS A 295 24.08 -20.79 -22.43
N ASP A 296 23.09 -20.01 -22.86
CA ASP A 296 23.23 -18.57 -23.13
C ASP A 296 22.66 -17.78 -21.95
N SER A 297 23.55 -17.28 -21.08
CA SER A 297 23.18 -16.60 -19.83
C SER A 297 23.97 -15.31 -19.63
N GLN A 298 24.33 -14.59 -20.69
CA GLN A 298 25.11 -13.36 -20.54
C GLN A 298 24.30 -12.17 -19.98
N ASN A 299 22.95 -12.20 -20.05
CA ASN A 299 22.07 -11.13 -19.55
C ASN A 299 20.89 -11.62 -18.68
N THR A 300 21.10 -12.65 -17.85
CA THR A 300 20.04 -13.18 -16.98
C THR A 300 20.24 -12.79 -15.51
N LEU A 301 19.22 -12.16 -14.91
CA LEU A 301 19.10 -11.98 -13.46
C LEU A 301 19.21 -13.34 -12.76
N LYS A 302 20.16 -13.47 -11.84
CA LYS A 302 20.38 -14.69 -11.07
C LYS A 302 19.80 -14.54 -9.67
N LEU A 303 18.73 -15.29 -9.38
CA LEU A 303 18.19 -15.45 -8.02
C LEU A 303 18.80 -16.70 -7.38
N THR A 304 19.39 -16.53 -6.20
CA THR A 304 20.00 -17.64 -5.43
C THR A 304 19.15 -17.92 -4.20
N LEU A 305 18.87 -19.20 -3.96
CA LEU A 305 18.02 -19.68 -2.88
C LEU A 305 18.91 -20.34 -1.82
N TYR A 306 18.69 -20.03 -0.55
CA TYR A 306 19.43 -20.58 0.59
C TYR A 306 18.49 -21.43 1.47
N PRO A 307 18.27 -22.73 1.15
CA PRO A 307 17.29 -23.56 1.87
C PRO A 307 17.61 -23.78 3.35
N ASP A 308 18.88 -23.65 3.73
CA ASP A 308 19.33 -23.80 5.11
C ASP A 308 19.16 -22.51 5.94
N GLU A 309 18.84 -21.38 5.30
CA GLU A 309 18.52 -20.11 5.98
C GLU A 309 17.03 -19.97 6.24
N VAL A 310 16.51 -20.77 7.16
CA VAL A 310 15.08 -20.77 7.52
C VAL A 310 14.69 -19.46 8.22
N LYS A 311 13.59 -18.84 7.78
CA LYS A 311 12.97 -17.66 8.41
C LYS A 311 11.67 -18.06 9.11
N GLN A 312 10.62 -17.23 9.07
CA GLN A 312 9.34 -17.55 9.67
C GLN A 312 8.61 -18.68 8.94
N ALA A 313 7.85 -19.45 9.70
CA ALA A 313 6.73 -20.20 9.14
C ALA A 313 5.64 -19.22 8.69
N VAL A 314 5.14 -19.39 7.48
CA VAL A 314 3.98 -18.63 6.97
C VAL A 314 2.73 -19.37 7.40
N TRP A 315 1.84 -18.71 8.16
CA TRP A 315 0.54 -19.30 8.52
C TRP A 315 -0.30 -19.59 7.29
N GLY A 316 -0.31 -18.62 6.36
CA GLY A 316 -1.00 -18.75 5.10
C GLY A 316 -1.40 -17.39 4.54
N LEU A 317 -2.25 -17.43 3.53
CA LEU A 317 -2.79 -16.27 2.84
C LEU A 317 -4.30 -16.47 2.68
N GLY A 318 -5.05 -15.36 2.67
CA GLY A 318 -6.46 -15.40 2.39
C GLY A 318 -7.13 -14.07 2.59
N ALA A 319 -8.37 -14.10 3.05
CA ALA A 319 -9.25 -12.93 3.07
C ALA A 319 -10.20 -12.97 4.28
N SER A 320 -10.90 -11.87 4.50
CA SER A 320 -11.98 -11.81 5.48
C SER A 320 -13.27 -12.40 4.89
N MET A 321 -13.92 -13.31 5.61
CA MET A 321 -15.29 -13.73 5.32
C MET A 321 -16.24 -12.87 6.14
N THR A 322 -16.48 -11.65 5.65
CA THR A 322 -17.46 -10.73 6.25
C THR A 322 -18.89 -11.21 6.01
N ASP A 323 -19.83 -10.63 6.76
CA ASP A 323 -21.27 -10.85 6.55
C ASP A 323 -21.67 -10.59 5.08
N SER A 324 -21.24 -9.45 4.53
CA SER A 324 -21.46 -9.11 3.11
C SER A 324 -20.85 -10.12 2.14
N SER A 325 -19.62 -10.59 2.40
CA SER A 325 -18.95 -11.56 1.52
C SER A 325 -19.70 -12.90 1.50
N ALA A 326 -20.05 -13.40 2.67
CA ALA A 326 -20.80 -14.65 2.81
C ALA A 326 -22.19 -14.55 2.18
N TYR A 327 -22.86 -13.41 2.34
CA TYR A 327 -24.16 -13.17 1.73
C TYR A 327 -24.09 -13.16 0.19
N VAL A 328 -23.14 -12.43 -0.40
CA VAL A 328 -22.96 -12.39 -1.86
C VAL A 328 -22.66 -13.79 -2.41
N LEU A 329 -21.78 -14.55 -1.74
CA LEU A 329 -21.48 -15.93 -2.10
C LEU A 329 -22.71 -16.84 -1.99
N ASN A 330 -23.50 -16.70 -0.93
CA ASN A 330 -24.73 -17.48 -0.76
C ASN A 330 -25.81 -17.11 -1.79
N GLU A 331 -25.96 -15.82 -2.12
CA GLU A 331 -26.86 -15.38 -3.18
C GLU A 331 -26.42 -15.90 -4.55
N LEU A 332 -25.10 -15.91 -4.81
CA LEU A 332 -24.54 -16.54 -5.99
C LEU A 332 -24.84 -18.04 -6.01
N LYS A 333 -24.70 -18.74 -4.87
CA LYS A 333 -25.04 -20.17 -4.74
C LYS A 333 -26.50 -20.45 -5.11
N LYS A 334 -27.43 -19.59 -4.70
CA LYS A 334 -28.87 -19.71 -5.00
C LYS A 334 -29.20 -19.38 -6.45
N LYS A 335 -28.61 -18.32 -7.01
CA LYS A 335 -28.95 -17.80 -8.34
C LYS A 335 -28.18 -18.48 -9.47
N ASN A 336 -26.94 -18.89 -9.22
CA ASN A 336 -26.04 -19.48 -10.21
C ASN A 336 -25.05 -20.44 -9.53
N ARG A 337 -25.54 -21.64 -9.20
CA ARG A 337 -24.75 -22.67 -8.52
C ARG A 337 -23.44 -23.04 -9.25
N PRO A 338 -23.41 -23.23 -10.59
CA PRO A 338 -22.16 -23.50 -11.29
C PRO A 338 -21.10 -22.41 -11.12
N LEU A 339 -21.51 -21.13 -11.18
CA LEU A 339 -20.58 -20.02 -10.96
C LEU A 339 -20.10 -19.96 -9.51
N TYR A 340 -20.98 -20.21 -8.53
CA TYR A 340 -20.58 -20.34 -7.14
C TYR A 340 -19.54 -21.44 -6.93
N ASP A 341 -19.79 -22.66 -7.42
CA ASP A 341 -18.87 -23.79 -7.27
C ASP A 341 -17.51 -23.50 -7.94
N TYR A 342 -17.53 -22.81 -9.09
CA TYR A 342 -16.32 -22.33 -9.75
C TYR A 342 -15.58 -21.30 -8.87
N THR A 343 -16.25 -20.25 -8.40
CA THR A 343 -15.65 -19.21 -7.54
C THR A 343 -15.05 -19.81 -6.27
N MET A 344 -15.76 -20.70 -5.58
CA MET A 344 -15.24 -21.35 -4.36
C MET A 344 -14.00 -22.19 -4.66
N LYS A 345 -13.95 -22.90 -5.79
CA LYS A 345 -12.74 -23.63 -6.22
C LYS A 345 -11.59 -22.67 -6.54
N GLN A 346 -11.85 -21.57 -7.22
CA GLN A 346 -10.82 -20.57 -7.53
C GLN A 346 -10.25 -19.94 -6.27
N LEU A 347 -11.04 -19.73 -5.22
CA LEU A 347 -10.56 -19.14 -3.97
C LEU A 347 -9.81 -20.15 -3.09
N PHE A 348 -10.38 -21.34 -2.88
CA PHE A 348 -9.93 -22.24 -1.81
C PHE A 348 -9.14 -23.45 -2.29
N SER A 349 -9.26 -23.87 -3.55
CA SER A 349 -8.57 -25.10 -4.02
C SER A 349 -7.06 -24.93 -4.04
N LEU A 350 -6.35 -25.98 -3.64
CA LEU A 350 -4.89 -26.12 -3.82
C LEU A 350 -4.52 -26.72 -5.18
N GLU A 351 -5.50 -27.16 -5.97
CA GLU A 351 -5.30 -27.67 -7.33
C GLU A 351 -4.96 -26.54 -8.32
N GLU A 352 -4.49 -26.91 -9.51
CA GLU A 352 -4.12 -25.95 -10.55
C GLU A 352 -5.26 -24.98 -10.86
N GLY A 353 -4.96 -23.68 -10.79
CA GLY A 353 -5.93 -22.60 -11.00
C GLY A 353 -6.70 -22.18 -9.74
N GLY A 354 -6.48 -22.79 -8.57
CA GLY A 354 -6.96 -22.26 -7.29
C GLY A 354 -5.93 -21.32 -6.63
N ALA A 355 -6.42 -20.36 -5.85
CA ALA A 355 -5.61 -19.43 -5.06
C ALA A 355 -5.15 -20.05 -3.72
N GLY A 356 -5.74 -21.17 -3.31
CA GLY A 356 -5.33 -21.90 -2.12
C GLY A 356 -5.50 -21.13 -0.81
N PHE A 357 -6.51 -20.27 -0.69
CA PHE A 357 -6.75 -19.54 0.55
C PHE A 357 -6.90 -20.50 1.73
N ASN A 358 -6.06 -20.29 2.74
CA ASN A 358 -5.94 -21.17 3.92
C ASN A 358 -5.88 -20.38 5.23
N VAL A 359 -6.08 -19.07 5.19
CA VAL A 359 -6.30 -18.24 6.39
C VAL A 359 -7.54 -17.38 6.15
N ILE A 360 -8.53 -17.48 7.03
CA ILE A 360 -9.76 -16.71 6.94
C ILE A 360 -9.99 -15.91 8.21
N ARG A 361 -10.15 -14.59 8.06
CA ARG A 361 -10.56 -13.70 9.14
C ARG A 361 -12.08 -13.69 9.24
N LEU A 362 -12.60 -13.86 10.44
CA LEU A 362 -14.01 -13.81 10.76
C LEU A 362 -14.35 -12.54 11.55
N VAL A 363 -15.59 -12.08 11.37
CA VAL A 363 -16.17 -10.96 12.13
C VAL A 363 -16.98 -11.53 13.28
N VAL A 364 -16.76 -11.05 14.50
CA VAL A 364 -17.60 -11.40 15.65
C VAL A 364 -18.72 -10.37 15.77
N GLY A 365 -19.93 -10.72 15.31
CA GLY A 365 -21.07 -9.80 15.21
C GLY A 365 -21.04 -8.99 13.92
N ALA A 366 -21.45 -7.72 13.97
CA ALA A 366 -21.45 -6.85 12.82
C ALA A 366 -20.15 -6.04 12.67
N SER A 367 -19.72 -5.86 11.42
CA SER A 367 -18.76 -4.83 10.99
C SER A 367 -19.44 -3.77 10.12
N ASP A 368 -18.66 -2.82 9.59
CA ASP A 368 -19.03 -1.93 8.49
C ASP A 368 -19.43 -2.69 7.20
N TYR A 369 -18.97 -3.93 7.02
CA TYR A 369 -19.38 -4.84 5.94
C TYR A 369 -20.47 -5.83 6.39
N THR A 370 -21.63 -5.27 6.73
CA THR A 370 -22.84 -6.00 7.15
C THR A 370 -23.99 -5.73 6.18
N VAL A 371 -24.77 -6.77 5.85
CA VAL A 371 -25.90 -6.68 4.89
C VAL A 371 -27.14 -6.06 5.52
N SER A 372 -27.25 -6.18 6.84
CA SER A 372 -28.33 -5.66 7.66
C SER A 372 -28.44 -4.14 7.58
N ASP A 373 -29.68 -3.62 7.60
CA ASP A 373 -29.92 -2.18 7.80
C ASP A 373 -29.53 -1.68 9.20
N SER A 374 -29.33 -2.60 10.15
CA SER A 374 -28.88 -2.32 11.52
C SER A 374 -27.73 -3.22 11.93
N PHE A 375 -26.72 -2.65 12.58
CA PHE A 375 -25.66 -3.42 13.23
C PHE A 375 -26.19 -4.26 14.39
N TYR A 376 -25.52 -5.38 14.65
CA TYR A 376 -25.93 -6.38 15.63
C TYR A 376 -24.72 -6.95 16.36
N THR A 377 -24.97 -7.55 17.51
CA THR A 377 -24.07 -8.47 18.20
C THR A 377 -24.75 -9.82 18.37
N TYR A 378 -24.05 -10.81 18.91
CA TYR A 378 -24.69 -12.07 19.28
C TYR A 378 -25.49 -11.97 20.58
N CYS A 379 -25.54 -10.82 21.26
CA CYS A 379 -26.24 -10.64 22.53
C CYS A 379 -26.74 -9.19 22.72
N ASP A 380 -27.58 -8.72 21.80
CA ASP A 380 -28.10 -7.34 21.82
C ASP A 380 -29.03 -7.06 23.03
N GLU A 381 -29.83 -8.05 23.43
CA GLU A 381 -30.62 -7.96 24.66
C GLU A 381 -29.71 -8.12 25.88
N LYS A 382 -29.77 -7.16 26.82
CA LYS A 382 -28.97 -7.18 28.04
C LYS A 382 -29.20 -8.48 28.81
N SER A 383 -28.18 -9.32 28.88
CA SER A 383 -28.15 -10.54 29.71
C SER A 383 -26.73 -10.78 30.23
N GLU A 384 -26.52 -10.52 31.52
CA GLU A 384 -25.17 -10.60 32.14
C GLU A 384 -24.65 -12.04 32.25
N ASP A 385 -25.58 -13.00 32.26
CA ASP A 385 -25.32 -14.44 32.17
C ASP A 385 -25.18 -14.94 30.72
N LEU A 386 -25.32 -14.04 29.74
CA LEU A 386 -25.32 -14.34 28.30
C LEU A 386 -26.37 -15.38 27.90
N SER A 387 -27.50 -15.45 28.60
CA SER A 387 -28.63 -16.35 28.27
C SER A 387 -29.30 -16.02 26.93
N LYS A 388 -29.14 -14.79 26.43
CA LYS A 388 -29.64 -14.35 25.11
C LYS A 388 -28.59 -14.42 24.01
N PHE A 389 -27.42 -14.99 24.28
CA PHE A 389 -26.38 -15.17 23.28
C PHE A 389 -26.80 -16.17 22.21
N SER A 390 -26.68 -15.81 20.92
CA SER A 390 -26.87 -16.76 19.81
C SER A 390 -26.07 -16.39 18.55
N ILE A 391 -25.49 -17.41 17.92
CA ILE A 391 -24.85 -17.33 16.58
C ILE A 391 -25.80 -17.76 15.44
N ASP A 392 -27.10 -17.95 15.71
CA ASP A 392 -28.04 -18.51 14.72
C ASP A 392 -28.14 -17.66 13.44
N ARG A 393 -27.87 -16.36 13.54
CA ARG A 393 -27.78 -15.47 12.37
C ARG A 393 -26.76 -15.99 11.36
N ASP A 394 -25.60 -16.42 11.83
CA ASP A 394 -24.50 -16.87 10.99
C ASP A 394 -24.78 -18.24 10.39
N LYS A 395 -25.60 -19.06 11.06
CA LYS A 395 -26.06 -20.36 10.55
C LYS A 395 -26.92 -20.24 9.29
N ALA A 396 -27.50 -19.06 9.03
CA ALA A 396 -28.35 -18.84 7.86
C ALA A 396 -27.56 -18.88 6.52
N TYR A 397 -26.30 -18.44 6.51
CA TYR A 397 -25.48 -18.46 5.30
C TYR A 397 -23.97 -18.39 5.53
N LEU A 398 -23.48 -17.68 6.56
CA LEU A 398 -22.06 -17.52 6.80
C LEU A 398 -21.39 -18.85 7.12
N ILE A 399 -21.86 -19.55 8.15
CA ILE A 399 -21.33 -20.87 8.54
C ILE A 399 -21.49 -21.90 7.41
N PRO A 400 -22.64 -21.99 6.69
CA PRO A 400 -22.74 -22.83 5.50
C PRO A 400 -21.65 -22.56 4.45
N VAL A 401 -21.36 -21.29 4.12
CA VAL A 401 -20.30 -20.93 3.16
C VAL A 401 -18.91 -21.32 3.68
N LEU A 402 -18.64 -21.16 4.99
CA LEU A 402 -17.40 -21.62 5.60
C LEU A 402 -17.25 -23.15 5.52
N LYS A 403 -18.32 -23.91 5.72
CA LYS A 403 -18.32 -25.37 5.57
C LYS A 403 -18.06 -25.79 4.12
N ASP A 404 -18.60 -25.06 3.15
CA ASP A 404 -18.29 -25.30 1.73
C ASP A 404 -16.80 -25.03 1.43
N ALA A 405 -16.22 -23.97 2.01
CA ALA A 405 -14.79 -23.67 1.90
C ALA A 405 -13.92 -24.77 2.52
N LEU A 406 -14.27 -25.24 3.73
CA LEU A 406 -13.57 -26.33 4.43
C LEU A 406 -13.66 -27.67 3.68
N ALA A 407 -14.74 -27.92 2.96
CA ALA A 407 -14.86 -29.10 2.12
C ALA A 407 -13.89 -29.08 0.92
N ILE A 408 -13.47 -27.90 0.47
CA ILE A 408 -12.46 -27.72 -0.58
C ILE A 408 -11.05 -27.70 0.01
N ASN A 409 -10.85 -26.98 1.11
CA ASN A 409 -9.57 -26.88 1.81
C ASN A 409 -9.76 -27.13 3.32
N PRO A 410 -9.50 -28.35 3.80
CA PRO A 410 -9.68 -28.69 5.22
C PRO A 410 -8.63 -28.03 6.14
N ASP A 411 -7.54 -27.49 5.59
CA ASP A 411 -6.43 -26.90 6.36
C ASP A 411 -6.61 -25.38 6.62
N ILE A 412 -7.81 -24.83 6.38
CA ILE A 412 -8.10 -23.42 6.65
C ILE A 412 -7.95 -23.12 8.14
N THR A 413 -7.08 -22.15 8.44
CA THR A 413 -6.95 -21.54 9.76
C THR A 413 -7.91 -20.36 9.89
N PHE A 414 -8.77 -20.38 10.91
CA PHE A 414 -9.63 -19.24 11.23
C PHE A 414 -9.05 -18.43 12.38
N PHE A 415 -9.15 -17.10 12.26
CA PHE A 415 -9.06 -16.19 13.39
C PHE A 415 -10.21 -15.18 13.31
N ALA A 416 -10.59 -14.57 14.42
CA ALA A 416 -11.75 -13.68 14.47
C ALA A 416 -11.46 -12.36 15.19
N SER A 417 -12.20 -11.32 14.84
CA SER A 417 -12.10 -10.01 15.46
C SER A 417 -13.50 -9.42 15.73
N PRO A 418 -13.80 -8.93 16.94
CA PRO A 418 -15.00 -8.13 17.19
C PRO A 418 -14.76 -6.68 16.81
N TRP A 419 -15.73 -6.06 16.11
CA TRP A 419 -15.70 -4.61 15.91
C TRP A 419 -16.23 -3.86 17.14
N SER A 420 -17.07 -4.49 17.95
CA SER A 420 -17.52 -3.90 19.21
C SER A 420 -18.05 -4.95 20.18
N ALA A 421 -18.13 -4.58 21.45
CA ALA A 421 -18.97 -5.28 22.43
C ALA A 421 -20.46 -4.89 22.25
N PRO A 422 -21.40 -5.68 22.78
CA PRO A 422 -22.80 -5.26 22.90
C PRO A 422 -22.92 -3.89 23.56
N GLY A 423 -23.79 -3.02 23.02
CA GLY A 423 -23.91 -1.62 23.47
C GLY A 423 -24.11 -1.49 24.99
N TRP A 424 -24.92 -2.36 25.60
CA TRP A 424 -25.16 -2.37 27.05
C TRP A 424 -23.91 -2.65 27.91
N MET A 425 -22.85 -3.23 27.33
CA MET A 425 -21.55 -3.43 27.98
C MET A 425 -20.65 -2.18 27.92
N LYS A 426 -20.98 -1.22 27.05
CA LYS A 426 -20.16 -0.05 26.75
C LYS A 426 -20.63 1.18 27.51
N ARG A 427 -19.72 2.12 27.73
CA ARG A 427 -19.96 3.38 28.45
C ARG A 427 -20.90 4.34 27.69
N ASN A 428 -20.88 4.30 26.36
CA ASN A 428 -21.80 5.06 25.51
C ASN A 428 -23.15 4.37 25.29
N GLU A 429 -23.33 3.15 25.79
CA GLU A 429 -24.57 2.35 25.66
C GLU A 429 -25.00 2.07 24.20
N ASP A 430 -24.09 2.24 23.24
CA ASP A 430 -24.30 2.06 21.80
C ASP A 430 -23.20 1.16 21.22
N ILE A 431 -23.53 0.35 20.21
CA ILE A 431 -22.55 -0.49 19.49
C ILE A 431 -21.61 0.35 18.62
N ASN A 432 -22.08 1.48 18.12
CA ASN A 432 -21.32 2.39 17.27
C ASN A 432 -20.33 3.23 18.07
N GLY A 433 -19.53 4.01 17.33
CA GLY A 433 -18.63 5.01 17.89
C GLY A 433 -19.33 6.24 18.43
N ILE A 434 -18.54 7.16 18.94
CA ILE A 434 -18.98 8.48 19.41
C ILE A 434 -18.52 9.57 18.44
N SER A 435 -19.30 10.63 18.31
CA SER A 435 -18.94 11.78 17.49
C SER A 435 -17.79 12.58 18.13
N ALA A 436 -17.17 13.47 17.34
CA ALA A 436 -16.15 14.38 17.84
C ALA A 436 -16.70 15.30 18.95
N GLU A 437 -17.96 15.73 18.83
CA GLU A 437 -18.66 16.57 19.80
C GLU A 437 -18.93 15.82 21.10
N GLU A 438 -19.43 14.58 21.03
CA GLU A 438 -19.66 13.74 22.19
C GLU A 438 -18.36 13.47 22.95
N LYS A 439 -17.29 13.17 22.21
CA LYS A 439 -15.96 12.95 22.77
C LYS A 439 -15.39 14.22 23.41
N ALA A 440 -15.60 15.39 22.82
CA ALA A 440 -15.23 16.68 23.41
C ALA A 440 -16.01 16.99 24.69
N ALA A 441 -17.25 16.50 24.80
CA ALA A 441 -18.07 16.56 26.00
C ALA A 441 -17.72 15.51 27.07
N GLY A 442 -16.74 14.65 26.81
CA GLY A 442 -16.24 13.63 27.75
C GLY A 442 -16.92 12.27 27.64
N ALA A 443 -17.70 12.01 26.59
CA ALA A 443 -18.21 10.67 26.32
C ALA A 443 -17.06 9.69 26.03
N GLN A 444 -17.27 8.42 26.39
CA GLN A 444 -16.28 7.36 26.22
C GLN A 444 -16.91 6.17 25.49
N ASN A 445 -16.26 5.72 24.42
CA ASN A 445 -16.63 4.51 23.68
C ASN A 445 -15.72 3.34 24.11
N ARG A 446 -15.87 2.91 25.38
CA ARG A 446 -15.06 1.85 26.03
C ARG A 446 -15.98 0.90 26.80
N LEU A 447 -15.49 -0.29 27.12
CA LEU A 447 -16.17 -1.17 28.07
C LEU A 447 -16.37 -0.50 29.44
N LYS A 448 -17.49 -0.82 30.08
CA LYS A 448 -17.64 -0.59 31.52
C LYS A 448 -16.82 -1.66 32.26
N PRO A 449 -16.01 -1.31 33.28
CA PRO A 449 -15.10 -2.25 33.94
C PRO A 449 -15.79 -3.53 34.46
N GLU A 450 -17.03 -3.40 34.95
CA GLU A 450 -17.84 -4.50 35.44
C GLU A 450 -18.20 -5.54 34.36
N TYR A 451 -18.10 -5.21 33.07
CA TYR A 451 -18.42 -6.11 31.97
C TYR A 451 -17.21 -6.72 31.26
N ILE A 452 -15.97 -6.45 31.71
CA ILE A 452 -14.75 -7.05 31.12
C ILE A 452 -14.85 -8.59 31.11
N GLY A 453 -15.17 -9.19 32.25
CA GLY A 453 -15.33 -10.65 32.35
C GLY A 453 -16.51 -11.19 31.54
N THR A 454 -17.59 -10.42 31.42
CA THR A 454 -18.75 -10.81 30.61
C THR A 454 -18.44 -10.75 29.12
N PHE A 455 -17.68 -9.76 28.65
CA PHE A 455 -17.24 -9.66 27.27
C PHE A 455 -16.25 -10.78 26.91
N ALA A 456 -15.33 -11.13 27.81
CA ALA A 456 -14.46 -12.30 27.65
C ALA A 456 -15.26 -13.61 27.47
N ARG A 457 -16.31 -13.82 28.27
CA ARG A 457 -17.23 -14.97 28.10
C ARG A 457 -18.04 -14.89 26.82
N TYR A 458 -18.41 -13.70 26.35
CA TYR A 458 -19.09 -13.49 25.07
C TYR A 458 -18.22 -13.98 23.90
N LEU A 459 -16.95 -13.59 23.86
CA LEU A 459 -16.00 -14.08 22.85
C LEU A 459 -15.76 -15.59 22.97
N THR A 460 -15.69 -16.11 24.19
CA THR A 460 -15.54 -17.56 24.44
C THR A 460 -16.75 -18.36 23.95
N LYS A 461 -17.99 -17.88 24.17
CA LYS A 461 -19.20 -18.50 23.64
C LYS A 461 -19.25 -18.49 22.10
N PHE A 462 -18.74 -17.43 21.46
CA PHE A 462 -18.58 -17.41 20.01
C PHE A 462 -17.62 -18.50 19.53
N VAL A 463 -16.46 -18.63 20.18
CA VAL A 463 -15.48 -19.69 19.88
C VAL A 463 -16.08 -21.08 20.03
N GLN A 464 -16.79 -21.33 21.12
CA GLN A 464 -17.45 -22.63 21.36
C GLN A 464 -18.54 -22.92 20.32
N GLY A 465 -19.42 -21.95 20.04
CA GLY A 465 -20.50 -22.13 19.08
C GLY A 465 -20.00 -22.40 17.66
N TYR A 466 -18.92 -21.74 17.23
CA TYR A 466 -18.29 -22.01 15.94
C TYR A 466 -17.60 -23.38 15.93
N ALA A 467 -16.95 -23.78 17.03
CA ALA A 467 -16.35 -25.12 17.15
C ALA A 467 -17.40 -26.24 17.09
N GLU A 468 -18.59 -26.05 17.68
CA GLU A 468 -19.72 -26.99 17.56
C GLU A 468 -20.20 -27.15 16.12
N GLU A 469 -20.02 -26.12 15.30
CA GLU A 469 -20.31 -26.13 13.87
C GLU A 469 -19.12 -26.63 13.03
N GLY A 470 -18.03 -27.10 13.65
CA GLY A 470 -16.84 -27.61 12.96
C GLY A 470 -15.89 -26.53 12.42
N VAL A 471 -16.05 -25.28 12.86
CA VAL A 471 -15.18 -24.15 12.50
C VAL A 471 -14.30 -23.81 13.70
N HIS A 472 -13.07 -24.32 13.71
CA HIS A 472 -12.14 -24.13 14.83
C HIS A 472 -11.38 -22.80 14.71
N ILE A 473 -11.58 -21.91 15.67
CA ILE A 473 -10.92 -20.59 15.71
C ILE A 473 -9.59 -20.72 16.46
N LYS A 474 -8.49 -20.52 15.74
CA LYS A 474 -7.12 -20.58 16.30
C LYS A 474 -6.84 -19.39 17.21
N ALA A 475 -7.31 -18.21 16.82
CA ALA A 475 -7.05 -16.99 17.55
C ALA A 475 -8.19 -15.99 17.45
N VAL A 476 -8.29 -15.11 18.44
CA VAL A 476 -9.09 -13.89 18.36
C VAL A 476 -8.19 -12.67 18.54
N THR A 477 -8.52 -11.58 17.88
CA THR A 477 -8.12 -10.26 18.38
C THR A 477 -9.22 -9.78 19.34
N LEU A 478 -8.85 -9.03 20.37
CA LEU A 478 -9.83 -8.63 21.40
C LEU A 478 -10.72 -7.47 20.96
N GLN A 479 -10.31 -6.77 19.90
CA GLN A 479 -10.99 -5.64 19.29
C GLN A 479 -10.33 -5.34 17.94
N ASN A 480 -11.12 -5.17 16.88
CA ASN A 480 -10.68 -4.57 15.62
C ASN A 480 -10.33 -3.10 15.84
N GLU A 481 -9.15 -2.67 15.40
CA GLU A 481 -8.74 -1.27 15.43
C GLU A 481 -8.96 -0.60 16.79
N PRO A 482 -8.40 -1.14 17.89
CA PRO A 482 -8.71 -0.75 19.26
C PRO A 482 -8.38 0.70 19.59
N GLN A 483 -7.68 1.43 18.72
CA GLN A 483 -7.35 2.84 18.91
C GLN A 483 -8.39 3.77 18.26
N PHE A 484 -9.28 3.22 17.44
CA PHE A 484 -10.34 3.93 16.74
C PHE A 484 -11.69 3.74 17.43
N ASP A 485 -12.37 4.85 17.71
CA ASP A 485 -13.57 4.86 18.56
C ASP A 485 -14.64 5.87 18.12
N ALA A 486 -14.46 6.45 16.93
CA ALA A 486 -15.26 7.55 16.40
C ALA A 486 -15.88 7.23 15.02
N ALA A 487 -16.35 5.99 14.86
CA ALA A 487 -17.01 5.52 13.64
C ALA A 487 -18.54 5.63 13.72
N HIS A 488 -19.19 5.77 12.56
CA HIS A 488 -20.65 5.60 12.43
C HIS A 488 -21.08 4.13 12.36
N TYR A 489 -20.12 3.21 12.50
CA TYR A 489 -20.30 1.76 12.51
C TYR A 489 -19.71 1.19 13.82
N PRO A 490 -19.84 -0.13 14.08
CA PRO A 490 -19.34 -0.75 15.29
C PRO A 490 -17.84 -0.47 15.48
N CYS A 491 -17.47 0.14 16.61
CA CYS A 491 -16.09 0.33 17.03
C CYS A 491 -16.02 0.43 18.55
N MET A 492 -14.85 0.21 19.14
CA MET A 492 -14.65 0.36 20.58
C MET A 492 -13.18 0.59 20.89
N ARG A 493 -12.92 1.55 21.79
CA ARG A 493 -11.58 1.78 22.33
C ARG A 493 -11.22 0.67 23.32
N VAL A 494 -9.99 0.17 23.21
CA VAL A 494 -9.36 -0.68 24.24
C VAL A 494 -8.05 -0.03 24.65
N THR A 495 -7.96 0.40 25.92
CA THR A 495 -6.72 0.95 26.49
C THR A 495 -5.75 -0.16 26.88
N GLN A 496 -4.52 0.18 27.21
CA GLN A 496 -3.55 -0.81 27.71
C GLN A 496 -4.06 -1.50 28.98
N GLU A 497 -4.69 -0.77 29.90
CA GLU A 497 -5.26 -1.33 31.12
C GLU A 497 -6.41 -2.29 30.81
N ASP A 498 -7.29 -1.92 29.87
CA ASP A 498 -8.37 -2.81 29.42
C ASP A 498 -7.81 -4.06 28.74
N TYR A 499 -6.74 -3.92 27.94
CA TYR A 499 -6.06 -5.04 27.29
C TYR A 499 -5.57 -6.06 28.31
N VAL A 500 -4.86 -5.61 29.36
CA VAL A 500 -4.36 -6.52 30.40
C VAL A 500 -5.51 -7.28 31.06
N ALA A 501 -6.58 -6.58 31.43
CA ALA A 501 -7.73 -7.20 32.08
C ALA A 501 -8.50 -8.15 31.14
N LEU A 502 -8.66 -7.78 29.87
CA LEU A 502 -9.34 -8.61 28.87
C LEU A 502 -8.54 -9.84 28.47
N ILE A 503 -7.21 -9.74 28.28
CA ILE A 503 -6.36 -10.89 27.96
C ILE A 503 -6.44 -11.92 29.10
N GLN A 504 -6.32 -11.46 30.35
CA GLN A 504 -6.43 -12.34 31.51
C GLN A 504 -7.81 -13.01 31.57
N ALA A 505 -8.89 -12.21 31.49
CA ALA A 505 -10.25 -12.72 31.59
C ALA A 505 -10.62 -13.67 30.43
N PHE A 506 -10.20 -13.36 29.21
CA PHE A 506 -10.42 -14.23 28.05
C PHE A 506 -9.63 -15.53 28.17
N GLY A 507 -8.35 -15.45 28.57
CA GLY A 507 -7.51 -16.62 28.79
C GLY A 507 -8.04 -17.59 29.85
N GLU A 508 -8.53 -17.05 30.97
CA GLU A 508 -9.18 -17.86 32.01
C GLU A 508 -10.50 -18.48 31.51
N ALA A 509 -11.31 -17.71 30.78
CA ALA A 509 -12.59 -18.18 30.24
C ALA A 509 -12.39 -19.28 29.19
N THR A 510 -11.40 -19.18 28.30
CA THR A 510 -11.10 -20.22 27.31
C THR A 510 -10.57 -21.49 27.95
N GLN A 511 -9.73 -21.38 28.99
CA GLN A 511 -9.28 -22.52 29.78
C GLN A 511 -10.43 -23.24 30.48
N GLU A 512 -11.33 -22.50 31.13
CA GLU A 512 -12.52 -23.07 31.78
C GLU A 512 -13.45 -23.75 30.76
N ALA A 513 -13.59 -23.15 29.57
CA ALA A 513 -14.36 -23.68 28.46
C ALA A 513 -13.70 -24.86 27.73
N GLY A 514 -12.43 -25.16 28.00
CA GLY A 514 -11.68 -26.23 27.34
C GLY A 514 -11.35 -25.97 25.87
N VAL A 515 -11.21 -24.70 25.46
CA VAL A 515 -10.83 -24.32 24.09
C VAL A 515 -9.43 -23.68 24.06
N ASP A 516 -8.61 -24.02 23.06
CA ASP A 516 -7.20 -23.57 22.94
C ASP A 516 -7.05 -22.30 22.08
N THR A 517 -8.08 -21.45 22.04
CA THR A 517 -8.05 -20.20 21.28
C THR A 517 -7.26 -19.14 22.05
N LYS A 518 -6.31 -18.52 21.36
CA LYS A 518 -5.39 -17.50 21.94
C LYS A 518 -5.64 -16.10 21.38
N VAL A 519 -4.94 -15.12 21.93
CA VAL A 519 -5.06 -13.71 21.55
C VAL A 519 -3.99 -13.31 20.54
N LEU A 520 -4.41 -12.65 19.46
CA LEU A 520 -3.58 -11.77 18.65
C LEU A 520 -3.76 -10.33 19.15
N LEU A 521 -2.67 -9.70 19.57
CA LEU A 521 -2.64 -8.34 20.08
C LEU A 521 -2.81 -7.31 18.96
N HIS A 522 -3.22 -6.09 19.34
CA HIS A 522 -3.28 -4.89 18.49
C HIS A 522 -4.38 -4.88 17.42
N ASP A 523 -4.25 -5.59 16.30
CA ASP A 523 -5.21 -5.58 15.17
C ASP A 523 -5.44 -4.18 14.59
N HIS A 524 -4.36 -3.44 14.35
CA HIS A 524 -4.42 -2.10 13.75
C HIS A 524 -3.10 -1.70 13.08
N ASN A 525 -2.99 -0.44 12.68
CA ASN A 525 -1.91 0.07 11.83
C ASN A 525 -0.50 -0.06 12.42
N TRP A 526 0.51 -0.06 11.54
CA TRP A 526 1.94 -0.09 11.90
C TRP A 526 2.35 1.10 12.78
N ILE A 527 1.75 2.26 12.53
CA ILE A 527 1.89 3.49 13.32
C ILE A 527 0.49 3.99 13.73
N LEU A 528 0.44 4.96 14.64
CA LEU A 528 -0.81 5.67 14.93
C LEU A 528 -1.36 6.32 13.65
N HIS A 529 -2.56 5.92 13.25
CA HIS A 529 -3.23 6.52 12.09
C HIS A 529 -3.48 8.01 12.36
N GLN A 530 -3.43 8.85 11.33
CA GLN A 530 -3.62 10.31 11.49
C GLN A 530 -5.00 10.67 12.07
N ASN A 531 -6.04 9.89 11.75
CA ASN A 531 -7.35 10.05 12.38
C ASN A 531 -7.35 9.59 13.84
N ASP A 532 -6.40 8.75 14.24
CA ASP A 532 -6.24 8.38 15.63
C ASP A 532 -5.48 9.44 16.43
N THR A 533 -4.54 10.17 15.83
CA THR A 533 -3.71 11.14 16.57
C THR A 533 -4.49 12.34 17.11
N LYS A 534 -5.73 12.56 16.65
CA LYS A 534 -6.62 13.60 17.18
C LYS A 534 -7.05 13.28 18.61
N VAL A 535 -6.34 13.86 19.57
CA VAL A 535 -6.70 13.85 21.00
C VAL A 535 -7.91 14.75 21.20
N ILE A 536 -9.10 14.17 21.14
CA ILE A 536 -10.33 14.80 21.61
C ILE A 536 -10.66 14.11 22.94
N GLY A 537 -10.80 14.88 24.03
CA GLY A 537 -11.18 14.32 25.35
C GLY A 537 -10.05 13.72 26.19
N GLY A 538 -8.77 13.85 25.80
CA GLY A 538 -7.62 13.60 26.70
C GLY A 538 -7.09 12.16 26.77
N ASP A 539 -7.54 11.24 25.92
CA ASP A 539 -6.96 9.90 25.86
C ASP A 539 -5.52 9.93 25.34
N LYS A 540 -4.54 9.57 26.17
CA LYS A 540 -3.17 9.34 25.73
C LYS A 540 -3.15 8.10 24.84
N LYS A 541 -2.95 8.28 23.53
CA LYS A 541 -2.71 7.15 22.62
C LYS A 541 -1.28 6.67 22.78
N ILE A 542 -1.12 5.36 22.93
CA ILE A 542 0.16 4.68 23.01
C ILE A 542 0.59 4.29 21.59
N ASP A 543 1.87 4.44 21.30
CA ASP A 543 2.45 3.90 20.07
C ASP A 543 2.14 2.39 19.95
N PRO A 544 1.67 1.91 18.78
CA PRO A 544 1.34 0.50 18.55
C PRO A 544 2.42 -0.50 18.96
N LEU A 545 3.66 -0.28 18.52
CA LEU A 545 4.77 -1.18 18.81
C LEU A 545 5.08 -1.19 20.31
N THR A 546 5.07 -0.02 20.93
CA THR A 546 5.24 0.12 22.39
C THR A 546 4.16 -0.64 23.17
N LEU A 547 2.90 -0.56 22.75
CA LEU A 547 1.79 -1.32 23.35
C LEU A 547 2.03 -2.83 23.25
N VAL A 548 2.29 -3.33 22.04
CA VAL A 548 2.51 -4.77 21.81
C VAL A 548 3.69 -5.28 22.63
N LYS A 549 4.84 -4.61 22.59
CA LYS A 549 6.01 -4.96 23.39
C LYS A 549 5.70 -4.98 24.89
N SER A 550 4.94 -3.99 25.37
CA SER A 550 4.57 -3.94 26.77
C SER A 550 3.71 -5.12 27.18
N LEU A 551 2.73 -5.53 26.37
CA LEU A 551 1.84 -6.67 26.66
C LEU A 551 2.58 -8.01 26.54
N GLU A 552 3.38 -8.22 25.49
CA GLU A 552 4.20 -9.42 25.29
C GLU A 552 5.20 -9.64 26.43
N SER A 553 5.74 -8.56 27.01
CA SER A 553 6.67 -8.66 28.14
C SER A 553 6.03 -9.14 29.46
N MET A 554 4.69 -9.15 29.56
CA MET A 554 3.98 -9.55 30.76
C MET A 554 3.87 -11.07 30.87
N LYS A 555 4.78 -11.68 31.66
CA LYS A 555 4.84 -13.14 31.87
C LYS A 555 3.50 -13.78 32.28
N ALA A 556 2.65 -13.07 33.02
CA ALA A 556 1.34 -13.57 33.44
C ALA A 556 0.37 -13.77 32.25
N LEU A 557 0.54 -13.00 31.17
CA LEU A 557 -0.33 -13.04 29.99
C LEU A 557 0.20 -13.96 28.89
N ALA A 558 1.49 -14.30 28.93
CA ALA A 558 2.17 -15.11 27.90
C ALA A 558 1.45 -16.42 27.51
N PRO A 559 0.81 -17.18 28.41
CA PRO A 559 0.06 -18.39 28.01
C PRO A 559 -1.12 -18.11 27.06
N TYR A 560 -1.69 -16.91 27.13
CA TYR A 560 -2.89 -16.51 26.42
C TYR A 560 -2.61 -15.78 25.10
N ILE A 561 -1.37 -15.33 24.89
CA ILE A 561 -0.96 -14.57 23.72
C ILE A 561 -0.36 -15.52 22.68
N LEU A 562 -0.79 -15.39 21.43
CA LEU A 562 -0.22 -16.08 20.27
C LEU A 562 0.72 -15.18 19.47
N GLY A 563 0.51 -13.87 19.53
CA GLY A 563 1.32 -12.88 18.85
C GLY A 563 0.55 -11.58 18.62
N SER A 564 0.80 -10.91 17.50
CA SER A 564 0.22 -9.62 17.14
C SER A 564 -0.36 -9.60 15.72
N ALA A 565 -1.39 -8.77 15.54
CA ALA A 565 -2.11 -8.53 14.30
C ALA A 565 -1.94 -7.06 13.87
N TRP A 566 -1.79 -6.82 12.57
CA TRP A 566 -1.43 -5.52 12.02
C TRP A 566 -2.17 -5.20 10.71
N HIS A 567 -2.55 -3.94 10.54
CA HIS A 567 -3.17 -3.38 9.34
C HIS A 567 -2.18 -2.49 8.58
N CYS A 568 -2.43 -2.25 7.30
CA CYS A 568 -1.56 -1.44 6.43
C CYS A 568 -2.18 -0.13 5.94
N TYR A 569 -3.14 0.45 6.68
CA TYR A 569 -3.75 1.74 6.32
C TYR A 569 -2.92 2.95 6.71
N SER A 570 -2.02 2.78 7.69
CA SER A 570 -1.04 3.79 8.07
C SER A 570 0.32 3.18 8.37
N GLY A 571 1.36 3.90 7.99
CA GLY A 571 2.75 3.46 8.07
C GLY A 571 3.29 3.05 6.71
N SER A 572 4.58 3.23 6.55
CA SER A 572 5.36 2.86 5.39
C SER A 572 5.82 1.40 5.44
N PHE A 573 6.41 0.91 4.35
CA PHE A 573 7.12 -0.36 4.35
C PHE A 573 8.26 -0.38 5.39
N ALA A 574 8.94 0.74 5.62
CA ALA A 574 9.99 0.86 6.63
C ALA A 574 9.42 0.71 8.05
N ASP A 575 8.23 1.26 8.33
CA ASP A 575 7.56 1.09 9.62
C ASP A 575 7.17 -0.36 9.87
N MET A 576 6.63 -1.02 8.84
CA MET A 576 6.37 -2.46 8.89
C MET A 576 7.67 -3.24 9.17
N GLN A 577 8.75 -2.99 8.43
CA GLN A 577 10.03 -3.65 8.65
C GLN A 577 10.54 -3.45 10.09
N ASN A 578 10.44 -2.24 10.62
CA ASN A 578 10.82 -1.93 11.99
C ASN A 578 9.99 -2.74 13.01
N VAL A 579 8.68 -2.87 12.81
CA VAL A 579 7.81 -3.71 13.67
C VAL A 579 8.26 -5.18 13.61
N TYR A 580 8.42 -5.73 12.40
CA TYR A 580 8.86 -7.12 12.23
C TYR A 580 10.21 -7.40 12.87
N GLN A 581 11.18 -6.51 12.66
CA GLN A 581 12.52 -6.64 13.24
C GLN A 581 12.48 -6.53 14.76
N SER A 582 11.85 -5.48 15.28
CA SER A 582 11.77 -5.20 16.73
C SER A 582 11.09 -6.33 17.49
N LEU A 583 10.00 -6.88 16.96
CA LEU A 583 9.29 -7.97 17.62
C LEU A 583 10.06 -9.28 17.54
N ARG A 584 10.71 -9.60 16.41
CA ARG A 584 11.49 -10.84 16.30
C ARG A 584 12.77 -10.84 17.11
N GLU A 585 13.38 -9.69 17.31
CA GLU A 585 14.58 -9.55 18.16
C GLU A 585 14.26 -9.82 19.64
N GLU A 586 13.08 -9.41 20.11
CA GLU A 586 12.69 -9.52 21.53
C GLU A 586 11.81 -10.73 21.84
N PHE A 587 11.01 -11.18 20.87
CA PHE A 587 9.98 -12.22 21.02
C PHE A 587 10.04 -13.22 19.85
N THR A 588 10.98 -14.16 19.91
CA THR A 588 11.32 -15.06 18.79
C THR A 588 10.21 -16.02 18.38
N ASP A 589 9.26 -16.31 19.26
CA ASP A 589 8.21 -17.31 19.07
C ASP A 589 6.81 -16.70 18.84
N THR A 590 6.70 -15.36 18.76
CA THR A 590 5.40 -14.69 18.60
C THR A 590 5.01 -14.59 17.13
N ALA A 591 3.73 -14.84 16.85
CA ALA A 591 3.19 -14.64 15.52
C ALA A 591 3.08 -13.15 15.18
N ILE A 592 3.38 -12.80 13.94
CA ILE A 592 3.14 -11.46 13.39
C ILE A 592 2.27 -11.66 12.16
N VAL A 593 1.02 -11.18 12.23
CA VAL A 593 0.01 -11.40 11.20
C VAL A 593 -0.40 -10.06 10.61
N THR A 594 -0.33 -9.91 9.30
CA THR A 594 -1.04 -8.81 8.62
C THR A 594 -2.49 -9.26 8.47
N SER A 595 -3.37 -8.72 9.31
CA SER A 595 -4.74 -9.20 9.50
C SER A 595 -5.77 -8.53 8.60
N GLU A 596 -5.47 -7.33 8.09
CA GLU A 596 -6.36 -6.58 7.21
C GLU A 596 -5.57 -5.68 6.24
N ALA A 597 -6.03 -5.65 4.99
CA ALA A 597 -5.54 -4.78 3.93
C ALA A 597 -6.68 -4.55 2.92
N THR A 598 -6.80 -3.34 2.39
CA THR A 598 -7.71 -3.02 1.29
C THR A 598 -6.97 -2.24 0.21
N ALA A 599 -7.40 -2.40 -1.03
CA ALA A 599 -6.97 -1.57 -2.16
C ALA A 599 -8.22 -0.89 -2.72
N TRP A 600 -8.09 0.39 -3.08
CA TRP A 600 -9.12 1.15 -3.78
C TRP A 600 -8.83 1.18 -5.27
#